data_AF-A0AAW2ZIV5-F1
#
_entry.id   AF-A0AAW2ZIV5-F1
#
_cell.length_a   1.000
_cell.length_b   1.000
_cell.length_c   1.000
_cell.angle_alpha   90.00
_cell.angle_beta   90.00
_cell.angle_gamma   90.00
#
_symmetry.space_group_name_H-M   'P 1'
#
loop_
_entity.id
_entity.type
_entity.pdbx_description
1 polymer ?
#
loop_
_entity_poly.entity_id
_entity_poly.type
_entity_poly.pdbx_seq_one_letter_code
_entity_poly.pdbx_strand_id
1 'polypeptide(L)'
;MFFMGLGFQSKNSIENLVDNECSLEELLDDADLIPQIRARNTKIIEYLKKAENLTKLIEFLTIKVEYEASVHNVTNGFGDSEQDDDDEVDTPTTVINQERLQKRSVRYPDIAAKILTSDVDELYDGIVRDRLLMDTLLSFLQHPRDTLSESWIRVMNILCARRGAEVQKYIVEEGDEQLVSLFIQHINLPDMDEIILKLMGCGDAFVDDTCSLDPSAATLHQIKMKIWLQTGGGKSGNVDLAHYMGSDQTSQQPLTDVERVSEWWLRMGFVDKLIHSLSDPSAQDRSVNLTRLVCEIIKRSQASHTSNPIANQLLNKTTCDRLVDMSLTNESVVRYSLPLLITFLDFGSDAMMQEEESESDQVVPDAIKVILDHLHQIVTILKNGSDARCIETTFGTLRPPLGDSRLRLVDFLITLFQLCERSVSIQTMLMESKVLEILCDLFFAYEFNNMLHNAFCRIVAIIMSARADKNQCLKKCLIRQCNLLTRIVTANERNDFEQSKPKGMRRGYMGHLTHISNLIMFASDNDSQVNEWIRSHSEWNEYVGSALRDRNLDESRQIGAPLTDTSSEMSDKHLAATKVHQLLPLLDPKQQEEIDREFEAFDDEMEYSSSSSDEEEEDDKGLPKLNTDV
;
A
#
# COMPACT_ATOMS: atom_id res chain seq x y z
N MET A 1 34.74 -2.85 -61.22
CA MET A 1 34.70 -1.52 -61.84
C MET A 1 34.14 -0.58 -60.78
N PHE A 2 35.01 0.25 -60.21
CA PHE A 2 34.69 1.28 -59.24
C PHE A 2 33.76 2.32 -59.88
N PHE A 3 32.67 2.70 -59.22
CA PHE A 3 32.14 4.06 -59.34
C PHE A 3 31.60 4.53 -57.99
N MET A 4 32.38 5.45 -57.43
CA MET A 4 32.11 6.29 -56.29
C MET A 4 31.01 7.29 -56.70
N GLY A 5 29.82 7.14 -56.14
CA GLY A 5 28.72 8.09 -56.28
C GLY A 5 28.77 9.11 -55.16
N LEU A 6 29.56 10.17 -55.36
CA LEU A 6 29.50 11.41 -54.60
C LEU A 6 28.11 12.05 -54.76
N GLY A 7 27.22 11.75 -53.82
CA GLY A 7 26.03 12.55 -53.56
C GLY A 7 26.37 13.68 -52.60
N PHE A 8 26.90 14.78 -53.14
CA PHE A 8 26.89 16.07 -52.44
C PHE A 8 25.44 16.50 -52.23
N GLN A 9 24.89 16.24 -51.04
CA GLN A 9 23.92 17.15 -50.45
C GLN A 9 24.65 17.92 -49.35
N SER A 10 24.94 19.18 -49.65
CA SER A 10 25.25 20.18 -48.63
C SER A 10 24.03 20.33 -47.72
N LYS A 11 23.86 19.43 -46.75
CA LYS A 11 23.12 19.77 -45.53
C LYS A 11 23.90 20.94 -44.94
N ASN A 12 23.29 22.13 -44.88
CA ASN A 12 23.80 23.15 -43.97
C ASN A 12 23.88 22.46 -42.61
N SER A 13 25.10 22.25 -42.10
CA SER A 13 25.29 21.70 -40.77
C SER A 13 24.54 22.63 -39.82
N ILE A 14 23.77 22.12 -38.86
CA ILE A 14 23.07 22.96 -37.87
C ILE A 14 24.06 23.91 -37.16
N GLU A 15 25.34 23.54 -37.09
CA GLU A 15 26.41 24.40 -36.59
C GLU A 15 26.58 25.67 -37.44
N ASN A 16 26.44 25.58 -38.76
CA ASN A 16 26.48 26.74 -39.65
C ASN A 16 25.25 27.65 -39.44
N LEU A 17 24.11 27.12 -38.99
CA LEU A 17 22.96 27.94 -38.63
C LEU A 17 23.26 28.75 -37.35
N VAL A 18 23.82 28.09 -36.33
CA VAL A 18 24.25 28.74 -35.09
C VAL A 18 25.33 29.80 -35.36
N ASP A 19 26.29 29.50 -36.23
CA ASP A 19 27.38 30.42 -36.62
C ASP A 19 26.87 31.65 -37.40
N ASN A 20 25.66 31.59 -37.99
CA ASN A 20 25.03 32.69 -38.72
C ASN A 20 24.02 33.50 -37.88
N GLU A 21 24.05 33.38 -36.54
CA GLU A 21 23.12 34.06 -35.62
C GLU A 21 21.64 33.75 -35.91
N CYS A 22 21.28 32.47 -36.12
CA CYS A 22 19.89 32.07 -36.32
C CYS A 22 18.99 32.40 -35.12
N SER A 23 17.68 32.50 -35.37
CA SER A 23 16.68 32.60 -34.28
C SER A 23 16.52 31.25 -33.57
N LEU A 24 16.02 31.27 -32.32
CA LEU A 24 15.72 30.04 -31.60
C LEU A 24 14.67 29.21 -32.36
N GLU A 25 13.64 29.85 -32.91
CA GLU A 25 12.59 29.18 -33.69
C GLU A 25 13.13 28.51 -34.95
N GLU A 26 14.09 29.14 -35.65
CA GLU A 26 14.77 28.54 -36.80
C GLU A 26 15.56 27.29 -36.38
N LEU A 27 16.20 27.33 -35.21
CA LEU A 27 16.90 26.19 -34.64
C LEU A 27 15.94 25.07 -34.24
N LEU A 28 14.79 25.40 -33.62
CA LEU A 28 13.75 24.44 -33.21
C LEU A 28 13.08 23.73 -34.41
N ASP A 29 13.06 24.37 -35.57
CA ASP A 29 12.50 23.78 -36.79
C ASP A 29 13.45 22.76 -37.46
N ASP A 30 14.74 22.72 -37.08
CA ASP A 30 15.74 21.78 -37.60
C ASP A 30 15.58 20.36 -37.02
N ALA A 31 15.54 19.36 -37.90
CA ALA A 31 15.33 17.95 -37.54
C ALA A 31 16.54 17.31 -36.83
N ASP A 32 17.75 17.84 -37.05
CA ASP A 32 19.00 17.33 -36.48
C ASP A 32 19.29 17.93 -35.08
N LEU A 33 18.47 18.86 -34.57
CA LEU A 33 18.68 19.51 -33.26
C LEU A 33 18.76 18.51 -32.09
N ILE A 34 17.71 17.71 -31.87
CA ILE A 34 17.65 16.75 -30.76
C ILE A 34 18.77 15.69 -30.87
N PRO A 35 19.04 15.08 -32.05
CA PRO A 35 20.20 14.23 -32.24
C PRO A 35 21.53 14.88 -31.85
N GLN A 36 21.75 16.15 -32.19
CA GLN A 36 23.01 16.83 -31.90
C GLN A 36 23.16 17.25 -30.43
N ILE A 37 22.05 17.57 -29.75
CA ILE A 37 22.05 17.74 -28.28
C ILE A 37 22.43 16.42 -27.61
N ARG A 38 21.86 15.29 -28.06
CA ARG A 38 22.22 13.95 -27.54
C ARG A 38 23.67 13.57 -27.84
N ALA A 39 24.22 14.06 -28.95
CA ALA A 39 25.64 13.92 -29.28
C ALA A 39 26.54 14.89 -28.50
N ARG A 40 25.99 15.67 -27.56
CA ARG A 40 26.68 16.68 -26.75
C ARG A 40 27.47 17.69 -27.60
N ASN A 41 26.86 18.18 -28.68
CA ASN A 41 27.47 19.23 -29.51
C ASN A 41 27.63 20.53 -28.70
N THR A 42 28.88 20.88 -28.39
CA THR A 42 29.22 22.02 -27.53
C THR A 42 28.75 23.36 -28.09
N LYS A 43 28.79 23.57 -29.40
CA LYS A 43 28.33 24.82 -30.03
C LYS A 43 26.85 25.06 -29.80
N ILE A 44 26.03 24.02 -29.99
CA ILE A 44 24.58 24.10 -29.81
C ILE A 44 24.25 24.30 -28.33
N ILE A 45 24.93 23.57 -27.43
CA ILE A 45 24.72 23.70 -25.98
C ILE A 45 25.07 25.12 -25.51
N GLU A 46 26.20 25.69 -25.94
CA GLU A 46 26.59 27.08 -25.63
C GLU A 46 25.57 28.09 -26.18
N TYR A 47 25.00 27.85 -27.36
CA TYR A 47 23.93 28.69 -27.88
C TYR A 47 22.66 28.59 -27.05
N LEU A 48 22.20 27.37 -26.72
CA LEU A 48 20.98 27.13 -25.96
C LEU A 48 21.06 27.64 -24.51
N LYS A 49 22.25 27.59 -23.90
CA LYS A 49 22.51 28.06 -22.53
C LYS A 49 22.44 29.58 -22.37
N LYS A 50 22.50 30.36 -23.46
CA LYS A 50 22.34 31.82 -23.39
C LYS A 50 21.02 32.17 -22.70
N ALA A 51 21.05 33.14 -21.78
CA ALA A 51 19.89 33.52 -20.96
C ALA A 51 18.63 33.78 -21.82
N GLU A 52 18.77 34.53 -22.91
CA GLU A 52 17.66 34.84 -23.83
C GLU A 52 16.99 33.59 -24.44
N ASN A 53 17.78 32.55 -24.73
CA ASN A 53 17.29 31.31 -25.32
C ASN A 53 16.65 30.41 -24.26
N LEU A 54 17.26 30.29 -23.07
CA LEU A 54 16.64 29.58 -21.95
C LEU A 54 15.31 30.22 -21.54
N THR A 55 15.24 31.56 -21.48
CA THR A 55 13.98 32.28 -21.21
C THR A 55 12.91 31.85 -22.19
N LYS A 56 13.17 31.96 -23.51
CA LYS A 56 12.18 31.57 -24.53
C LYS A 56 11.76 30.09 -24.44
N LEU A 57 12.70 29.19 -24.13
CA LEU A 57 12.37 27.76 -23.95
C LEU A 57 11.40 27.54 -22.77
N ILE A 58 11.59 28.24 -21.65
CA ILE A 58 10.66 28.19 -20.52
C ILE A 58 9.34 28.89 -20.87
N GLU A 59 9.37 30.02 -21.57
CA GLU A 59 8.17 30.74 -22.00
C GLU A 59 7.27 29.89 -22.90
N PHE A 60 7.85 29.03 -23.77
CA PHE A 60 7.06 28.07 -24.55
C PHE A 60 6.30 27.07 -23.65
N LEU A 61 6.76 26.82 -22.42
CA LEU A 61 6.10 25.94 -21.46
C LEU A 61 5.11 26.66 -20.54
N THR A 62 5.19 27.99 -20.40
CA THR A 62 4.43 28.73 -19.38
C THR A 62 3.54 29.86 -19.91
N ILE A 63 3.92 30.57 -20.98
CA ILE A 63 3.21 31.78 -21.45
C ILE A 63 2.08 31.44 -22.42
N LYS A 64 0.97 32.19 -22.33
CA LYS A 64 -0.22 32.04 -23.18
C LYS A 64 0.03 32.70 -24.51
N VAL A 65 -0.11 31.94 -25.59
CA VAL A 65 -0.25 32.53 -26.92
C VAL A 65 -1.68 33.05 -27.01
N GLU A 66 -1.87 34.36 -26.80
CA GLU A 66 -3.17 34.99 -27.01
C GLU A 66 -3.48 35.03 -28.50
N TYR A 67 -4.71 34.63 -28.86
CA TYR A 67 -5.27 34.85 -30.19
C TYR A 67 -5.41 36.37 -30.38
N GLU A 68 -4.55 36.99 -31.18
CA GLU A 68 -4.85 38.33 -31.66
C GLU A 68 -6.04 38.23 -32.63
N ALA A 69 -7.23 38.52 -32.12
CA ALA A 69 -8.43 38.76 -32.91
C ALA A 69 -8.32 40.13 -33.61
N SER A 70 -7.30 40.32 -34.46
CA SER A 70 -7.03 41.57 -35.19
C SER A 70 -7.16 41.37 -36.71
N VAL A 71 -8.22 40.70 -37.16
CA VAL A 71 -8.59 40.67 -38.61
C VAL A 71 -10.04 41.11 -38.85
N HIS A 72 -10.60 41.95 -37.98
CA HIS A 72 -11.96 42.51 -38.15
C HIS A 72 -11.97 44.03 -38.11
N ASN A 73 -11.14 44.70 -38.90
CA ASN A 73 -11.29 46.15 -39.15
C ASN A 73 -10.68 46.65 -40.47
N VAL A 74 -10.77 45.87 -41.56
CA VAL A 74 -10.52 46.41 -42.92
C VAL A 74 -11.59 45.97 -43.91
N THR A 75 -12.87 46.18 -43.58
CA THR A 75 -13.96 46.26 -44.58
C THR A 75 -15.09 47.13 -44.06
N ASN A 76 -14.79 48.38 -43.67
CA ASN A 76 -15.84 49.39 -43.53
C ASN A 76 -15.77 50.31 -44.75
N GLY A 77 -16.46 49.90 -45.82
CA GLY A 77 -16.65 50.73 -47.02
C GLY A 77 -17.07 49.92 -48.24
N PHE A 78 -18.32 50.15 -48.67
CA PHE A 78 -18.95 49.81 -49.96
C PHE A 78 -19.75 48.49 -50.06
N GLY A 79 -21.07 48.61 -49.82
CA GLY A 79 -22.08 48.61 -50.91
C GLY A 79 -22.56 47.25 -51.46
N ASP A 80 -23.86 47.01 -51.29
CA ASP A 80 -24.72 45.98 -51.90
C ASP A 80 -24.26 45.36 -53.23
N SER A 81 -24.22 44.03 -53.30
CA SER A 81 -24.84 43.24 -54.37
C SER A 81 -24.80 41.74 -54.06
N GLU A 82 -25.92 41.07 -54.28
CA GLU A 82 -26.06 39.61 -54.32
C GLU A 82 -25.29 39.05 -55.52
N GLN A 83 -24.45 38.04 -55.32
CA GLN A 83 -24.18 36.99 -56.30
C GLN A 83 -23.45 35.79 -55.67
N ASP A 84 -23.95 34.60 -56.02
CA ASP A 84 -23.32 33.30 -55.79
C ASP A 84 -21.90 33.26 -56.36
N ASP A 85 -20.92 32.78 -55.58
CA ASP A 85 -19.82 31.94 -56.03
C ASP A 85 -19.06 31.39 -54.80
N ASP A 86 -18.73 30.11 -54.86
CA ASP A 86 -17.83 29.40 -53.94
C ASP A 86 -16.44 30.04 -53.96
N ASP A 87 -16.12 30.88 -52.97
CA ASP A 87 -14.73 31.29 -52.70
C ASP A 87 -14.49 31.32 -51.18
N GLU A 88 -14.11 30.16 -50.64
CA GLU A 88 -13.40 30.06 -49.37
C GLU A 88 -12.02 30.71 -49.57
N VAL A 89 -11.96 32.04 -49.40
CA VAL A 89 -10.72 32.81 -49.52
C VAL A 89 -9.82 32.51 -48.30
N ASP A 90 -9.11 31.39 -48.36
CA ASP A 90 -7.94 31.13 -47.52
C ASP A 90 -6.81 32.07 -47.95
N THR A 91 -6.82 33.27 -47.39
CA THR A 91 -5.73 34.24 -47.59
C THR A 91 -4.42 33.64 -47.03
N PRO A 92 -3.29 33.71 -47.75
CA PRO A 92 -2.00 33.14 -47.30
C PRO A 92 -1.58 33.60 -45.90
N THR A 93 -1.94 34.83 -45.53
CA THR A 93 -1.68 35.40 -44.20
C THR A 93 -2.42 34.66 -43.08
N THR A 94 -3.63 34.17 -43.34
CA THR A 94 -4.48 33.48 -42.36
C THR A 94 -3.96 32.06 -42.12
N VAL A 95 -3.54 31.37 -43.19
CA VAL A 95 -2.89 30.05 -43.12
C VAL A 95 -1.51 30.14 -42.43
N ILE A 96 -0.68 31.15 -42.77
CA ILE A 96 0.63 31.38 -42.13
C ILE A 96 0.47 31.69 -40.63
N ASN A 97 -0.55 32.46 -40.26
CA ASN A 97 -0.85 32.74 -38.86
C ASN A 97 -1.31 31.48 -38.13
N GLN A 98 -2.16 30.64 -38.72
CA GLN A 98 -2.55 29.37 -38.13
C GLN A 98 -1.37 28.39 -37.97
N GLU A 99 -0.50 28.26 -38.97
CA GLU A 99 0.69 27.39 -38.89
C GLU A 99 1.66 27.86 -37.79
N ARG A 100 1.94 29.18 -37.73
CA ARG A 100 2.79 29.76 -36.67
C ARG A 100 2.18 29.58 -35.28
N LEU A 101 0.86 29.73 -35.16
CA LEU A 101 0.14 29.50 -33.91
C LEU A 101 0.21 28.03 -33.48
N GLN A 102 -0.01 27.09 -34.40
CA GLN A 102 0.08 25.66 -34.13
C GLN A 102 1.49 25.25 -33.71
N LYS A 103 2.52 25.81 -34.37
CA LYS A 103 3.91 25.60 -33.96
C LYS A 103 4.16 26.11 -32.54
N ARG A 104 3.69 27.31 -32.20
CA ARG A 104 3.86 27.88 -30.85
C ARG A 104 3.02 27.21 -29.77
N SER A 105 1.87 26.63 -30.10
CA SER A 105 0.97 26.02 -29.12
C SER A 105 1.25 24.54 -28.85
N VAL A 106 1.86 23.82 -29.80
CA VAL A 106 2.09 22.36 -29.69
C VAL A 106 3.54 21.98 -29.98
N ARG A 107 4.07 22.35 -31.16
CA ARG A 107 5.39 21.87 -31.61
C ARG A 107 6.56 22.40 -30.75
N TYR A 108 6.61 23.71 -30.52
CA TYR A 108 7.71 24.34 -29.79
C TYR A 108 7.72 23.95 -28.31
N PRO A 109 6.60 23.89 -27.58
CA PRO A 109 6.59 23.34 -26.22
C PRO A 109 7.14 21.92 -26.14
N ASP A 110 6.75 21.04 -27.08
CA ASP A 110 7.24 19.65 -27.11
C ASP A 110 8.74 19.55 -27.35
N ILE A 111 9.26 20.35 -28.29
CA ILE A 111 10.71 20.38 -28.58
C ILE A 111 11.45 21.02 -27.41
N ALA A 112 10.94 22.12 -26.84
CA ALA A 112 11.51 22.76 -25.66
C ALA A 112 11.59 21.80 -24.48
N ALA A 113 10.52 21.05 -24.20
CA ALA A 113 10.54 20.00 -23.18
C ALA A 113 11.59 18.92 -23.46
N LYS A 114 11.76 18.47 -24.72
CA LYS A 114 12.82 17.50 -25.09
C LYS A 114 14.23 18.06 -24.90
N ILE A 115 14.43 19.36 -25.14
CA ILE A 115 15.71 20.03 -24.90
C ILE A 115 15.97 20.13 -23.39
N LEU A 116 14.98 20.61 -22.63
CA LEU A 116 15.06 20.82 -21.19
C LEU A 116 14.98 19.51 -20.38
N THR A 117 14.79 18.36 -21.02
CA THR A 117 14.87 17.03 -20.41
C THR A 117 16.03 16.21 -20.99
N SER A 118 16.91 16.85 -21.77
CA SER A 118 18.11 16.21 -22.32
C SER A 118 19.18 16.02 -21.25
N ASP A 119 20.05 15.02 -21.40
CA ASP A 119 21.14 14.73 -20.44
C ASP A 119 22.31 15.73 -20.58
N VAL A 120 22.02 17.01 -20.35
CA VAL A 120 22.93 18.16 -20.48
C VAL A 120 22.85 19.02 -19.21
N ASP A 121 23.83 18.81 -18.33
CA ASP A 121 23.90 19.44 -17.00
C ASP A 121 23.96 20.97 -17.05
N GLU A 122 24.57 21.53 -18.08
CA GLU A 122 24.78 22.97 -18.25
C GLU A 122 23.47 23.73 -18.44
N LEU A 123 22.42 23.07 -18.96
CA LEU A 123 21.09 23.66 -19.11
C LEU A 123 20.39 23.73 -17.74
N TYR A 124 20.47 22.66 -16.94
CA TYR A 124 19.90 22.64 -15.59
C TYR A 124 20.56 23.67 -14.68
N ASP A 125 21.90 23.75 -14.72
CA ASP A 125 22.68 24.77 -14.01
C ASP A 125 22.25 26.20 -14.39
N GLY A 126 21.96 26.43 -15.67
CA GLY A 126 21.47 27.72 -16.16
C GLY A 126 20.11 28.09 -15.58
N ILE A 127 19.19 27.12 -15.51
CA ILE A 127 17.83 27.32 -14.99
C ILE A 127 17.86 27.59 -13.48
N VAL A 128 18.50 26.73 -12.68
CA VAL A 128 18.44 26.85 -11.20
C VAL A 128 19.23 28.04 -10.64
N ARG A 129 20.19 28.58 -11.39
CA ARG A 129 20.96 29.77 -10.98
C ARG A 129 20.27 31.08 -11.31
N ASP A 130 19.34 31.08 -12.26
CA ASP A 130 18.59 32.27 -12.65
C ASP A 130 17.21 32.28 -11.97
N ARG A 131 17.05 33.21 -11.03
CA ARG A 131 15.80 33.40 -10.30
C ARG A 131 14.61 33.69 -11.23
N LEU A 132 14.79 34.48 -12.28
CA LEU A 132 13.70 34.84 -13.19
C LEU A 132 13.21 33.63 -13.98
N LEU A 133 14.13 32.72 -14.35
CA LEU A 133 13.78 31.46 -15.02
C LEU A 133 12.99 30.53 -14.10
N MET A 134 13.41 30.40 -12.84
CA MET A 134 12.69 29.61 -11.83
C MET A 134 11.29 30.19 -11.53
N ASP A 135 11.17 31.51 -11.35
CA ASP A 135 9.88 32.20 -11.17
C ASP A 135 8.96 31.97 -12.38
N THR A 136 9.50 32.13 -13.59
CA THR A 136 8.74 31.91 -14.82
C THR A 136 8.28 30.46 -14.94
N LEU A 137 9.15 29.50 -14.61
CA LEU A 137 8.82 28.08 -14.65
C LEU A 137 7.72 27.72 -13.64
N LEU A 138 7.83 28.18 -12.39
CA LEU A 138 6.85 27.92 -11.33
C LEU A 138 5.53 28.69 -11.55
N SER A 139 5.55 29.81 -12.27
CA SER A 139 4.33 30.57 -12.61
C SER A 139 3.28 29.75 -13.37
N PHE A 140 3.70 28.67 -14.04
CA PHE A 140 2.81 27.69 -14.67
C PHE A 140 1.72 27.20 -13.72
N LEU A 141 2.06 26.97 -12.44
CA LEU A 141 1.14 26.47 -11.43
C LEU A 141 -0.03 27.42 -11.16
N GLN A 142 0.09 28.71 -11.46
CA GLN A 142 -1.02 29.65 -11.28
C GLN A 142 -2.15 29.40 -12.28
N HIS A 143 -1.79 28.98 -13.51
CA HIS A 143 -2.74 28.73 -14.59
C HIS A 143 -2.29 27.54 -15.45
N PRO A 144 -2.34 26.29 -14.93
CA PRO A 144 -1.94 25.12 -15.70
C PRO A 144 -2.79 24.96 -16.95
N ARG A 145 -2.17 24.46 -18.02
CA ARG A 145 -2.86 24.22 -19.28
C ARG A 145 -2.74 22.77 -19.67
N ASP A 146 -3.86 22.13 -19.97
CA ASP A 146 -3.91 20.71 -20.30
C ASP A 146 -2.91 20.33 -21.41
N THR A 147 -2.73 21.18 -22.43
CA THR A 147 -1.80 20.94 -23.54
C THR A 147 -0.32 21.04 -23.17
N LEU A 148 0.01 21.76 -22.09
CA LEU A 148 1.40 22.02 -21.67
C LEU A 148 1.76 21.27 -20.39
N SER A 149 0.77 20.81 -19.61
CA SER A 149 0.95 20.12 -18.34
C SER A 149 1.89 18.93 -18.45
N GLU A 150 1.76 18.07 -19.47
CA GLU A 150 2.66 16.92 -19.64
C GLU A 150 4.12 17.35 -19.84
N SER A 151 4.35 18.33 -20.72
CA SER A 151 5.67 18.87 -21.02
C SER A 151 6.29 19.57 -19.81
N TRP A 152 5.50 20.35 -19.07
CA TRP A 152 5.95 21.03 -17.84
C TRP A 152 6.27 20.04 -16.73
N ILE A 153 5.38 19.08 -16.45
CA ILE A 153 5.60 18.02 -15.45
C ILE A 153 6.89 17.27 -15.74
N ARG A 154 7.12 16.90 -17.01
CA ARG A 154 8.33 16.18 -17.42
C ARG A 154 9.60 16.98 -17.13
N VAL A 155 9.61 18.26 -17.48
CA VAL A 155 10.73 19.17 -17.21
C VAL A 155 10.97 19.32 -15.71
N MET A 156 9.92 19.56 -14.92
CA MET A 156 10.03 19.68 -13.47
C MET A 156 10.51 18.40 -12.81
N ASN A 157 10.03 17.24 -13.24
CA ASN A 157 10.45 15.95 -12.69
C ASN A 157 11.93 15.67 -12.93
N ILE A 158 12.43 15.97 -14.13
CA ILE A 158 13.85 15.81 -14.47
C ILE A 158 14.71 16.85 -13.76
N LEU A 159 14.25 18.10 -13.68
CA LEU A 159 14.96 19.17 -12.97
C LEU A 159 15.10 18.84 -11.48
N CYS A 160 14.02 18.40 -10.82
CA CYS A 160 14.04 17.96 -9.43
C CYS A 160 14.91 16.71 -9.24
N ALA A 161 14.99 15.84 -10.26
CA ALA A 161 15.83 14.65 -10.18
C ALA A 161 17.33 14.96 -10.36
N ARG A 162 17.69 15.97 -11.16
CA ARG A 162 19.10 16.30 -11.47
C ARG A 162 19.68 17.41 -10.60
N ARG A 163 18.85 18.33 -10.11
CA ARG A 163 19.20 19.52 -9.31
C ARG A 163 18.23 19.74 -8.15
N GLY A 164 17.85 18.64 -7.50
CA GLY A 164 16.86 18.66 -6.41
C GLY A 164 17.26 19.59 -5.26
N ALA A 165 18.53 19.57 -4.85
CA ALA A 165 19.02 20.41 -3.75
C ALA A 165 18.93 21.91 -4.06
N GLU A 166 19.26 22.32 -5.28
CA GLU A 166 19.17 23.71 -5.72
C GLU A 166 17.72 24.17 -5.87
N VAL A 167 16.84 23.32 -6.41
CA VAL A 167 15.39 23.62 -6.50
C VAL A 167 14.75 23.71 -5.11
N GLN A 168 15.08 22.78 -4.22
CA GLN A 168 14.63 22.83 -2.82
C GLN A 168 15.10 24.10 -2.12
N LYS A 169 16.39 24.47 -2.29
CA LYS A 169 16.93 25.72 -1.74
C LYS A 169 16.17 26.93 -2.27
N TYR A 170 15.89 26.98 -3.56
CA TYR A 170 15.10 28.04 -4.18
C TYR A 170 13.71 28.18 -3.54
N ILE A 171 12.99 27.06 -3.39
CA ILE A 171 11.65 27.05 -2.78
C ILE A 171 11.71 27.52 -1.32
N VAL A 172 12.72 27.11 -0.56
CA VAL A 172 12.88 27.53 0.84
C VAL A 172 13.17 29.04 0.96
N GLU A 173 13.96 29.60 0.04
CA GLU A 173 14.39 31.00 0.06
C GLU A 173 13.33 31.96 -0.50
N GLU A 174 12.65 31.58 -1.58
CA GLU A 174 11.78 32.49 -2.36
C GLU A 174 10.30 32.05 -2.40
N GLY A 175 9.99 30.81 -2.02
CA GLY A 175 8.62 30.29 -2.04
C GLY A 175 7.74 30.86 -0.93
N ASP A 176 6.44 30.74 -1.11
CA ASP A 176 5.42 31.19 -0.17
C ASP A 176 4.32 30.14 0.10
N GLU A 177 3.36 30.51 0.94
CA GLU A 177 2.21 29.66 1.27
C GLU A 177 1.30 29.39 0.06
N GLN A 178 1.24 30.33 -0.89
CA GLN A 178 0.44 30.18 -2.10
C GLN A 178 1.03 29.08 -2.99
N LEU A 179 2.34 29.00 -3.13
CA LEU A 179 3.02 27.96 -3.89
C LEU A 179 2.65 26.55 -3.40
N VAL A 180 2.66 26.34 -2.08
CA VAL A 180 2.24 25.06 -1.46
C VAL A 180 0.77 24.74 -1.79
N SER A 181 -0.09 25.77 -1.75
CA SER A 181 -1.51 25.62 -2.07
C SER A 181 -1.73 25.22 -3.54
N LEU A 182 -0.94 25.77 -4.46
CA LEU A 182 -1.00 25.43 -5.89
C LEU A 182 -0.57 23.99 -6.15
N PHE A 183 0.50 23.50 -5.50
CA PHE A 183 0.92 22.10 -5.60
C PHE A 183 -0.20 21.14 -5.16
N ILE A 184 -0.83 21.40 -4.02
CA ILE A 184 -1.95 20.59 -3.51
C ILE A 184 -3.17 20.67 -4.44
N GLN A 185 -3.48 21.86 -4.97
CA GLN A 185 -4.60 22.06 -5.90
C GLN A 185 -4.42 21.26 -7.21
N HIS A 186 -3.18 21.14 -7.67
CA HIS A 186 -2.82 20.53 -8.95
C HIS A 186 -2.26 19.10 -8.83
N ILE A 187 -2.47 18.44 -7.69
CA ILE A 187 -2.04 17.05 -7.45
C ILE A 187 -2.60 16.01 -8.45
N ASN A 188 -3.67 16.36 -9.18
CA ASN A 188 -4.24 15.50 -10.22
C ASN A 188 -3.49 15.58 -11.55
N LEU A 189 -2.53 16.49 -11.70
CA LEU A 189 -1.61 16.42 -12.82
C LEU A 189 -0.71 15.19 -12.66
N PRO A 190 -0.40 14.46 -13.75
CA PRO A 190 0.46 13.27 -13.69
C PRO A 190 1.77 13.56 -12.97
N ASP A 191 2.23 12.63 -12.14
CA ASP A 191 3.51 12.68 -11.39
C ASP A 191 3.73 13.95 -10.54
N MET A 192 2.69 14.74 -10.26
CA MET A 192 2.79 15.94 -9.43
C MET A 192 3.17 15.59 -7.99
N ASP A 193 2.63 14.49 -7.48
CA ASP A 193 2.98 13.95 -6.16
C ASP A 193 4.45 13.54 -6.08
N GLU A 194 5.05 12.99 -7.15
CA GLU A 194 6.47 12.63 -7.19
C GLU A 194 7.35 13.89 -7.19
N ILE A 195 6.92 14.94 -7.87
CA ILE A 195 7.56 16.27 -7.76
C ILE A 195 7.49 16.73 -6.30
N ILE A 196 6.31 16.71 -5.67
CA ILE A 196 6.15 17.15 -4.27
C ILE A 196 7.02 16.31 -3.33
N LEU A 197 7.08 14.99 -3.50
CA LEU A 197 7.96 14.09 -2.72
C LEU A 197 9.43 14.49 -2.86
N LYS A 198 9.93 14.70 -4.09
CA LYS A 198 11.29 15.18 -4.34
C LYS A 198 11.54 16.55 -3.70
N LEU A 199 10.58 17.46 -3.78
CA LEU A 199 10.70 18.81 -3.22
C LEU A 199 10.62 18.85 -1.69
N MET A 200 10.01 17.86 -1.05
CA MET A 200 10.00 17.72 0.42
C MET A 200 11.25 17.00 0.95
N GLY A 201 12.20 16.63 0.09
CA GLY A 201 13.34 15.80 0.49
C GLY A 201 12.95 14.35 0.80
N CYS A 202 11.75 13.93 0.37
CA CYS A 202 11.25 12.56 0.43
C CYS A 202 11.51 11.81 -0.88
N GLY A 203 12.41 12.29 -1.75
CA GLY A 203 12.84 11.54 -2.92
C GLY A 203 13.59 10.28 -2.50
N ASP A 204 13.63 9.25 -3.35
CA ASP A 204 14.61 8.19 -3.18
C ASP A 204 15.96 8.86 -2.98
N ALA A 205 16.64 8.54 -1.86
CA ALA A 205 18.00 8.97 -1.66
C ALA A 205 18.74 8.57 -2.94
N PHE A 206 19.12 9.56 -3.74
CA PHE A 206 19.98 9.32 -4.88
C PHE A 206 21.14 8.50 -4.31
N VAL A 207 21.32 7.31 -4.86
CA VAL A 207 22.54 6.54 -4.67
C VAL A 207 23.63 7.48 -5.15
N ASP A 208 24.20 8.24 -4.22
CA ASP A 208 25.45 8.91 -4.42
C ASP A 208 26.46 7.76 -4.55
N ASP A 209 26.84 7.47 -5.79
CA ASP A 209 27.79 6.45 -6.20
C ASP A 209 29.21 6.71 -5.62
N THR A 210 29.34 7.57 -4.60
CA THR A 210 30.57 7.88 -3.88
C THR A 210 30.64 7.32 -2.45
N CYS A 211 29.59 6.64 -1.95
CA CYS A 211 29.68 5.81 -0.75
C CYS A 211 29.27 4.37 -1.04
N SER A 212 30.08 3.67 -1.83
CA SER A 212 30.11 2.22 -1.82
C SER A 212 30.45 1.73 -0.42
N LEU A 213 29.45 1.26 0.32
CA LEU A 213 29.49 0.17 1.30
C LEU A 213 28.07 0.01 1.84
N ASP A 214 27.23 -0.66 1.07
CA ASP A 214 25.97 -1.23 1.55
C ASP A 214 26.30 -2.44 2.43
N PRO A 215 26.04 -2.44 3.76
CA PRO A 215 26.12 -3.66 4.55
C PRO A 215 24.73 -4.29 4.54
N SER A 216 24.58 -5.41 3.82
CA SER A 216 23.37 -6.25 3.94
C SER A 216 23.06 -6.55 5.41
N ALA A 217 21.80 -6.83 5.74
CA ALA A 217 21.37 -7.18 7.11
C ALA A 217 22.22 -8.29 7.77
N ALA A 218 22.79 -9.20 6.97
CA ALA A 218 23.73 -10.22 7.42
C ALA A 218 25.08 -9.63 7.91
N THR A 219 25.55 -8.54 7.30
CA THR A 219 26.78 -7.83 7.67
C THR A 219 26.59 -7.05 8.98
N LEU A 220 25.42 -6.45 9.21
CA LEU A 220 25.09 -5.79 10.48
C LEU A 220 24.97 -6.78 11.65
N HIS A 221 24.38 -7.95 11.43
CA HIS A 221 24.35 -9.02 12.42
C HIS A 221 25.76 -9.53 12.76
N GLN A 222 26.64 -9.67 11.74
CA GLN A 222 28.05 -10.03 11.95
C GLN A 222 28.85 -8.94 12.66
N ILE A 223 28.58 -7.66 12.41
CA ILE A 223 29.21 -6.52 13.09
C ILE A 223 28.73 -6.46 14.55
N LYS A 224 27.43 -6.61 14.82
CA LYS A 224 26.86 -6.70 16.18
C LYS A 224 27.43 -7.89 16.94
N MET A 225 27.54 -9.07 16.31
CA MET A 225 28.21 -10.25 16.88
C MET A 225 29.69 -10.00 17.17
N LYS A 226 30.41 -9.30 16.27
CA LYS A 226 31.83 -8.95 16.50
C LYS A 226 32.00 -8.00 17.68
N ILE A 227 31.13 -7.00 17.81
CA ILE A 227 31.14 -6.04 18.92
C ILE A 227 30.79 -6.75 20.23
N TRP A 228 29.79 -7.65 20.23
CA TRP A 228 29.42 -8.46 21.38
C TRP A 228 30.54 -9.44 21.82
N LEU A 229 31.24 -10.05 20.86
CA LEU A 229 32.40 -10.91 21.13
C LEU A 229 33.64 -10.11 21.63
N GLN A 230 33.82 -8.87 21.15
CA GLN A 230 34.94 -8.01 21.56
C GLN A 230 34.72 -7.32 22.91
N THR A 231 33.47 -7.11 23.32
CA THR A 231 33.12 -6.48 24.61
C THR A 231 33.06 -7.48 25.77
N GLY A 232 33.31 -8.76 25.51
CA GLY A 232 33.39 -9.80 26.54
C GLY A 232 32.02 -10.08 27.14
N GLY A 233 31.36 -11.12 26.61
CA GLY A 233 30.07 -11.58 27.11
C GLY A 233 30.06 -11.77 28.63
N GLY A 234 29.02 -11.24 29.26
CA GLY A 234 28.64 -11.55 30.63
C GLY A 234 29.25 -10.62 31.68
N LYS A 235 28.51 -9.56 32.02
CA LYS A 235 28.14 -9.24 33.40
C LYS A 235 27.08 -8.14 33.44
N SER A 236 25.92 -8.53 33.99
CA SER A 236 24.92 -7.65 34.56
C SER A 236 25.58 -6.62 35.48
N GLY A 237 25.33 -5.33 35.22
CA GLY A 237 25.84 -4.23 36.03
C GLY A 237 25.56 -2.90 35.33
N ASN A 238 24.56 -2.20 35.84
CA ASN A 238 24.21 -0.83 35.50
C ASN A 238 25.48 0.06 35.61
N VAL A 239 26.04 0.49 34.47
CA VAL A 239 27.13 1.47 34.45
C VAL A 239 26.63 2.68 33.68
N ASP A 240 26.34 3.73 34.44
CA ASP A 240 26.00 5.07 33.97
C ASP A 240 27.02 5.57 32.95
N LEU A 241 26.63 5.57 31.66
CA LEU A 241 27.32 6.25 30.57
C LEU A 241 27.15 7.79 30.64
N ALA A 242 26.69 8.34 31.77
CA ALA A 242 26.45 9.77 31.96
C ALA A 242 27.72 10.57 32.32
N HIS A 243 28.89 9.93 32.48
CA HIS A 243 30.09 10.61 32.99
C HIS A 243 31.21 10.84 31.96
N TYR A 244 30.97 10.60 30.66
CA TYR A 244 31.94 10.91 29.59
C TYR A 244 31.49 12.03 28.63
N MET A 245 30.28 12.57 28.80
CA MET A 245 29.82 13.76 28.07
C MET A 245 29.81 14.94 29.02
N GLY A 246 30.93 15.66 29.03
CA GLY A 246 31.09 16.90 29.76
C GLY A 246 30.00 17.92 29.44
N SER A 247 29.60 18.58 30.52
CA SER A 247 28.73 19.74 30.67
C SER A 247 28.85 20.84 29.60
N ASP A 248 27.69 21.48 29.39
CA ASP A 248 27.48 22.84 28.87
C ASP A 248 27.95 23.13 27.44
N GLN A 249 27.03 22.96 26.50
CA GLN A 249 26.73 23.97 25.48
C GLN A 249 25.39 23.67 24.81
N THR A 250 24.44 24.60 24.97
CA THR A 250 23.33 24.80 24.02
C THR A 250 23.93 25.23 22.67
N SER A 251 24.45 24.27 21.92
CA SER A 251 24.87 24.44 20.54
C SER A 251 23.90 23.61 19.71
N GLN A 252 22.83 24.26 19.23
CA GLN A 252 22.01 23.69 18.16
C GLN A 252 22.96 23.31 17.02
N GLN A 253 23.09 22.02 16.73
CA GLN A 253 23.72 21.60 15.49
C GLN A 253 22.94 22.23 14.33
N PRO A 254 23.61 22.75 13.29
CA PRO A 254 22.91 23.30 12.14
C PRO A 254 22.04 22.20 11.52
N LEU A 255 20.74 22.50 11.34
CA LEU A 255 19.79 21.61 10.65
C LEU A 255 20.39 21.16 9.31
N THR A 256 20.25 19.88 9.01
CA THR A 256 20.56 19.35 7.67
C THR A 256 19.67 20.03 6.63
N ASP A 257 20.11 20.08 5.38
CA ASP A 257 19.31 20.73 4.32
C ASP A 257 17.95 20.05 4.13
N VAL A 258 17.84 18.74 4.37
CA VAL A 258 16.57 17.99 4.35
C VAL A 258 15.62 18.41 5.48
N GLU A 259 16.14 18.60 6.70
CA GLU A 259 15.35 19.09 7.82
C GLU A 259 14.88 20.53 7.59
N ARG A 260 15.74 21.39 7.02
CA ARG A 260 15.38 22.78 6.66
C ARG A 260 14.22 22.84 5.66
N VAL A 261 14.28 21.97 4.64
CA VAL A 261 13.21 21.86 3.64
C VAL A 261 11.92 21.37 4.29
N SER A 262 11.99 20.31 5.08
CA SER A 262 10.82 19.75 5.78
C SER A 262 10.15 20.77 6.71
N GLU A 263 10.93 21.46 7.53
CA GLU A 263 10.46 22.54 8.41
C GLU A 263 9.82 23.69 7.63
N TRP A 264 10.34 24.04 6.45
CA TRP A 264 9.74 25.06 5.60
C TRP A 264 8.33 24.64 5.14
N TRP A 265 8.15 23.41 4.65
CA TRP A 265 6.85 22.90 4.22
C TRP A 265 5.84 22.88 5.38
N LEU A 266 6.28 22.48 6.57
CA LEU A 266 5.45 22.51 7.77
C LEU A 266 5.06 23.94 8.16
N ARG A 267 6.01 24.87 8.15
CA ARG A 267 5.75 26.29 8.43
C ARG A 267 4.79 26.92 7.43
N MET A 268 4.80 26.48 6.17
CA MET A 268 3.83 26.91 5.15
C MET A 268 2.45 26.26 5.31
N GLY A 269 2.23 25.44 6.35
CA GLY A 269 0.93 24.83 6.64
C GLY A 269 0.56 23.69 5.69
N PHE A 270 1.55 22.99 5.11
CA PHE A 270 1.31 21.89 4.17
C PHE A 270 0.32 20.85 4.71
N VAL A 271 0.53 20.37 5.94
CA VAL A 271 -0.30 19.33 6.56
C VAL A 271 -1.75 19.79 6.72
N ASP A 272 -1.98 21.02 7.21
CA ASP A 272 -3.34 21.54 7.38
C ASP A 272 -4.06 21.77 6.05
N LYS A 273 -3.35 22.27 5.03
CA LYS A 273 -3.89 22.41 3.67
C LYS A 273 -4.22 21.07 3.03
N LEU A 274 -3.37 20.07 3.26
CA LEU A 274 -3.56 18.71 2.79
C LEU A 274 -4.83 18.11 3.40
N ILE A 275 -5.00 18.21 4.73
CA ILE A 275 -6.18 17.70 5.42
C ILE A 275 -7.45 18.43 4.95
N HIS A 276 -7.39 19.76 4.80
CA HIS A 276 -8.51 20.54 4.30
C HIS A 276 -8.92 20.10 2.88
N SER A 277 -7.95 19.85 2.00
CA SER A 277 -8.18 19.37 0.64
C SER A 277 -8.73 17.94 0.61
N LEU A 278 -8.28 17.06 1.51
CA LEU A 278 -8.82 15.70 1.66
C LEU A 278 -10.27 15.69 2.15
N SER A 279 -10.68 16.68 2.94
CA SER A 279 -12.05 16.81 3.45
C SER A 279 -13.06 17.33 2.42
N ASP A 280 -12.63 17.72 1.21
CA ASP A 280 -13.53 18.18 0.15
C ASP A 280 -14.26 16.99 -0.52
N PRO A 281 -15.58 16.82 -0.30
CA PRO A 281 -16.32 15.68 -0.84
C PRO A 281 -16.53 15.76 -2.36
N SER A 282 -16.26 16.90 -2.99
CA SER A 282 -16.47 17.10 -4.44
C SER A 282 -15.31 16.61 -5.30
N ALA A 283 -14.14 16.33 -4.70
CA ALA A 283 -12.88 16.10 -5.40
C ALA A 283 -12.30 14.69 -5.17
N GLN A 284 -13.08 13.64 -5.44
CA GLN A 284 -12.69 12.25 -5.18
C GLN A 284 -11.31 11.87 -5.77
N ASP A 285 -11.03 12.22 -7.03
CA ASP A 285 -9.74 11.92 -7.67
C ASP A 285 -8.58 12.62 -6.97
N ARG A 286 -8.82 13.84 -6.48
CA ARG A 286 -7.85 14.59 -5.69
C ARG A 286 -7.56 13.86 -4.38
N SER A 287 -8.60 13.39 -3.70
CA SER A 287 -8.43 12.67 -2.45
C SER A 287 -7.64 11.37 -2.62
N VAL A 288 -7.82 10.64 -3.72
CA VAL A 288 -7.01 9.45 -4.04
C VAL A 288 -5.52 9.81 -4.13
N ASN A 289 -5.18 10.84 -4.91
CA ASN A 289 -3.78 11.24 -5.13
C ASN A 289 -3.15 11.82 -3.86
N LEU A 290 -3.90 12.58 -3.06
CA LEU A 290 -3.43 13.09 -1.77
C LEU A 290 -3.23 11.97 -0.75
N THR A 291 -4.16 11.00 -0.68
CA THR A 291 -3.98 9.80 0.16
C THR A 291 -2.71 9.06 -0.24
N ARG A 292 -2.47 8.86 -1.54
CA ARG A 292 -1.24 8.23 -2.04
C ARG A 292 0.00 9.00 -1.63
N LEU A 293 0.00 10.33 -1.79
CA LEU A 293 1.10 11.20 -1.37
C LEU A 293 1.41 11.04 0.13
N VAL A 294 0.39 11.08 1.01
CA VAL A 294 0.57 10.88 2.45
C VAL A 294 1.17 9.52 2.76
N CYS A 295 0.67 8.46 2.12
CA CYS A 295 1.20 7.10 2.31
C CYS A 295 2.68 7.02 1.93
N GLU A 296 3.06 7.62 0.79
CA GLU A 296 4.45 7.62 0.32
C GLU A 296 5.38 8.45 1.21
N ILE A 297 4.93 9.59 1.77
CA ILE A 297 5.70 10.36 2.75
C ILE A 297 6.04 9.48 3.98
N ILE A 298 5.04 8.76 4.51
CA ILE A 298 5.22 7.91 5.70
C ILE A 298 6.14 6.74 5.39
N LYS A 299 5.91 6.02 4.28
CA LYS A 299 6.70 4.85 3.88
C LYS A 299 8.16 5.21 3.60
N ARG A 300 8.42 6.28 2.84
CA ARG A 300 9.79 6.71 2.53
C ARG A 300 10.55 7.20 3.76
N SER A 301 9.84 7.78 4.74
CA SER A 301 10.45 8.15 6.03
C SER A 301 10.90 6.92 6.85
N GLN A 302 10.29 5.75 6.67
CA GLN A 302 10.76 4.53 7.34
C GLN A 302 12.05 4.01 6.71
N ALA A 303 12.17 4.09 5.38
CA ALA A 303 13.30 3.57 4.63
C ALA A 303 14.60 4.36 4.85
N SER A 304 14.52 5.68 5.08
CA SER A 304 15.69 6.55 5.12
C SER A 304 16.48 6.52 6.44
N HIS A 305 16.01 5.84 7.49
CA HIS A 305 16.54 5.88 8.88
C HIS A 305 16.66 7.28 9.52
N THR A 306 16.43 8.34 8.75
CA THR A 306 16.37 9.73 9.17
C THR A 306 14.91 10.12 9.43
N SER A 307 14.66 10.63 10.62
CA SER A 307 13.33 11.06 11.05
C SER A 307 12.85 12.24 10.20
N ASN A 308 11.87 12.03 9.31
CA ASN A 308 11.27 13.12 8.54
C ASN A 308 10.26 13.91 9.42
N PRO A 309 10.46 15.23 9.64
CA PRO A 309 9.56 16.05 10.45
C PRO A 309 8.11 16.04 9.95
N ILE A 310 7.89 15.97 8.63
CA ILE A 310 6.55 15.92 8.02
C ILE A 310 5.86 14.61 8.37
N ALA A 311 6.57 13.48 8.25
CA ALA A 311 6.04 12.18 8.64
C ALA A 311 5.69 12.15 10.14
N ASN A 312 6.54 12.70 11.01
CA ASN A 312 6.25 12.82 12.43
C ASN A 312 5.01 13.67 12.71
N GLN A 313 4.80 14.77 11.99
CA GLN A 313 3.58 15.57 12.12
C GLN A 313 2.35 14.80 11.63
N LEU A 314 2.45 14.04 10.54
CA LEU A 314 1.35 13.21 10.02
C LEU A 314 0.97 12.07 10.98
N LEU A 315 1.97 11.48 11.65
CA LEU A 315 1.80 10.37 12.60
C LEU A 315 1.50 10.83 14.03
N ASN A 316 1.53 12.14 14.30
CA ASN A 316 1.15 12.65 15.61
C ASN A 316 -0.32 12.36 15.89
N LYS A 317 -0.67 12.20 17.17
CA LYS A 317 -2.01 11.78 17.58
C LYS A 317 -3.13 12.66 16.99
N THR A 318 -2.98 13.98 17.05
CA THR A 318 -4.02 14.94 16.60
C THR A 318 -4.24 14.90 15.08
N THR A 319 -3.17 14.77 14.30
CA THR A 319 -3.24 14.74 12.84
C THR A 319 -3.75 13.39 12.36
N CYS A 320 -3.25 12.31 12.97
CA CYS A 320 -3.71 10.95 12.71
C CYS A 320 -5.22 10.84 12.98
N ASP A 321 -5.71 11.36 14.11
CA ASP A 321 -7.14 11.43 14.46
C ASP A 321 -7.98 12.11 13.38
N ARG A 322 -7.59 13.32 12.96
CA ARG A 322 -8.28 14.05 11.87
C ARG A 322 -8.28 13.27 10.55
N LEU A 323 -7.17 12.61 10.21
CA LEU A 323 -7.03 11.83 8.98
C LEU A 323 -7.88 10.56 9.02
N VAL A 324 -7.94 9.87 10.15
CA VAL A 324 -8.76 8.66 10.34
C VAL A 324 -10.25 9.01 10.34
N ASP A 325 -10.66 10.05 11.05
CA ASP A 325 -12.05 10.53 11.09
C ASP A 325 -12.57 10.87 9.68
N MET A 326 -11.77 11.62 8.92
CA MET A 326 -12.07 11.91 7.51
C MET A 326 -12.16 10.62 6.69
N SER A 327 -11.20 9.70 6.87
CA SER A 327 -11.14 8.45 6.11
C SER A 327 -12.36 7.54 6.31
N LEU A 328 -13.03 7.64 7.46
CA LEU A 328 -14.13 6.77 7.88
C LEU A 328 -15.51 7.47 7.84
N THR A 329 -15.61 8.62 7.18
CA THR A 329 -16.88 9.39 7.12
C THR A 329 -18.00 8.62 6.41
N ASN A 330 -17.71 7.92 5.30
CA ASN A 330 -18.65 7.06 4.59
C ASN A 330 -17.92 6.03 3.70
N GLU A 331 -18.63 5.05 3.16
CA GLU A 331 -18.02 3.96 2.36
C GLU A 331 -17.37 4.42 1.04
N SER A 332 -17.85 5.51 0.44
CA SER A 332 -17.25 6.06 -0.78
C SER A 332 -15.88 6.67 -0.48
N VAL A 333 -15.73 7.30 0.69
CA VAL A 333 -14.47 7.84 1.19
C VAL A 333 -13.49 6.72 1.52
N VAL A 334 -13.97 5.72 2.27
CA VAL A 334 -13.20 4.52 2.64
C VAL A 334 -12.53 3.87 1.42
N ARG A 335 -13.21 3.83 0.27
CA ARG A 335 -12.68 3.19 -0.94
C ARG A 335 -11.29 3.69 -1.32
N TYR A 336 -11.06 5.01 -1.20
CA TYR A 336 -9.79 5.62 -1.57
C TYR A 336 -8.90 5.95 -0.38
N SER A 337 -9.46 6.09 0.82
CA SER A 337 -8.70 6.41 2.04
C SER A 337 -8.16 5.16 2.76
N LEU A 338 -8.67 3.96 2.48
CA LEU A 338 -8.22 2.72 3.13
C LEU A 338 -6.70 2.47 3.07
N PRO A 339 -5.98 2.76 1.97
CA PRO A 339 -4.52 2.67 1.96
C PRO A 339 -3.83 3.51 3.04
N LEU A 340 -4.43 4.62 3.46
CA LEU A 340 -3.92 5.44 4.57
C LEU A 340 -4.05 4.71 5.91
N LEU A 341 -5.21 4.10 6.17
CA LEU A 341 -5.46 3.32 7.38
C LEU A 341 -4.50 2.13 7.47
N ILE A 342 -4.31 1.42 6.35
CA ILE A 342 -3.33 0.33 6.25
C ILE A 342 -1.92 0.85 6.54
N THR A 343 -1.51 1.98 5.92
CA THR A 343 -0.18 2.57 6.15
C THR A 343 0.04 2.95 7.62
N PHE A 344 -0.97 3.49 8.30
CA PHE A 344 -0.88 3.78 9.74
C PHE A 344 -0.79 2.52 10.59
N LEU A 345 -1.53 1.48 10.23
CA LEU A 345 -1.49 0.19 10.91
C LEU A 345 -0.13 -0.50 10.73
N ASP A 346 0.41 -0.52 9.51
CA ASP A 346 1.72 -1.08 9.19
C ASP A 346 2.81 -0.34 9.96
N PHE A 347 2.79 1.00 9.96
CA PHE A 347 3.74 1.80 10.73
C PHE A 347 3.70 1.50 12.23
N GLY A 348 2.50 1.37 12.81
CA GLY A 348 2.34 0.99 14.20
C GLY A 348 2.79 -0.45 14.47
N SER A 349 2.47 -1.37 13.57
CA SER A 349 2.87 -2.77 13.65
C SER A 349 4.39 -2.92 13.62
N ASP A 350 5.08 -2.17 12.75
CA ASP A 350 6.55 -2.15 12.69
C ASP A 350 7.17 -1.64 13.98
N ALA A 351 6.61 -0.60 14.60
CA ALA A 351 7.07 -0.12 15.90
C ALA A 351 6.92 -1.19 16.99
N MET A 352 5.81 -1.94 16.98
CA MET A 352 5.57 -3.07 17.88
C MET A 352 6.45 -4.30 17.56
N MET A 353 6.92 -4.44 16.32
CA MET A 353 7.83 -5.51 15.88
C MET A 353 9.30 -5.27 16.25
N GLN A 354 9.71 -4.01 16.35
CA GLN A 354 11.09 -3.64 16.68
C GLN A 354 11.42 -3.83 18.16
N GLU A 355 10.41 -3.84 19.03
CA GLU A 355 10.58 -4.25 20.42
C GLU A 355 10.76 -5.78 20.48
N GLU A 356 11.83 -6.24 21.14
CA GLU A 356 12.08 -7.69 21.32
C GLU A 356 10.82 -8.36 21.89
N GLU A 357 10.49 -9.57 21.38
CA GLU A 357 9.40 -10.40 21.90
C GLU A 357 9.60 -10.64 23.39
N SER A 358 8.99 -9.76 24.19
CA SER A 358 8.95 -9.83 25.64
C SER A 358 7.62 -10.45 26.02
N GLU A 359 7.59 -11.23 27.11
CA GLU A 359 6.34 -11.77 27.64
C GLU A 359 5.38 -10.68 28.17
N SER A 360 5.84 -9.43 28.25
CA SER A 360 5.06 -8.28 28.69
C SER A 360 4.14 -7.71 27.61
N ASP A 361 3.03 -7.13 28.05
CA ASP A 361 2.07 -6.43 27.20
C ASP A 361 2.73 -5.24 26.50
N GLN A 362 2.71 -5.21 25.16
CA GLN A 362 3.35 -4.16 24.38
C GLN A 362 2.55 -2.86 24.41
N VAL A 363 3.27 -1.74 24.39
CA VAL A 363 2.65 -0.41 24.34
C VAL A 363 2.07 -0.18 22.94
N VAL A 364 0.78 0.17 22.89
CA VAL A 364 0.10 0.44 21.62
C VAL A 364 0.53 1.81 21.06
N PRO A 365 1.10 1.89 19.84
CA PRO A 365 1.43 3.14 19.19
C PRO A 365 0.23 4.06 18.99
N ASP A 366 0.46 5.38 18.99
CA ASP A 366 -0.60 6.39 18.86
C ASP A 366 -1.46 6.19 17.59
N ALA A 367 -0.85 5.83 16.47
CA ALA A 367 -1.57 5.58 15.21
C ALA A 367 -2.59 4.43 15.34
N ILE A 368 -2.20 3.32 15.97
CA ILE A 368 -3.10 2.18 16.23
C ILE A 368 -4.16 2.59 17.24
N LYS A 369 -3.79 3.32 18.29
CA LYS A 369 -4.72 3.80 19.31
C LYS A 369 -5.83 4.67 18.71
N VAL A 370 -5.47 5.59 17.82
CA VAL A 370 -6.45 6.39 17.06
C VAL A 370 -7.38 5.49 16.25
N ILE A 371 -6.85 4.52 15.49
CA ILE A 371 -7.69 3.57 14.73
C ILE A 371 -8.68 2.84 15.67
N LEU A 372 -8.24 2.44 16.86
CA LEU A 372 -9.09 1.78 17.86
C LEU A 372 -10.20 2.71 18.39
N ASP A 373 -9.89 3.98 18.64
CA ASP A 373 -10.86 4.99 19.07
C ASP A 373 -11.98 5.19 18.01
N HIS A 374 -11.66 4.98 16.73
CA HIS A 374 -12.58 5.08 15.60
C HIS A 374 -13.27 3.76 15.19
N LEU A 375 -13.12 2.66 15.94
CA LEU A 375 -13.76 1.36 15.62
C LEU A 375 -15.28 1.45 15.46
N HIS A 376 -15.92 2.36 16.21
CA HIS A 376 -17.36 2.59 16.12
C HIS A 376 -17.81 3.06 14.73
N GLN A 377 -16.99 3.84 14.01
CA GLN A 377 -17.26 4.27 12.64
C GLN A 377 -17.11 3.09 11.66
N ILE A 378 -16.05 2.28 11.82
CA ILE A 378 -15.84 1.06 11.03
C ILE A 378 -17.05 0.12 11.17
N VAL A 379 -17.50 -0.13 12.41
CA VAL A 379 -18.68 -0.95 12.70
C VAL A 379 -19.95 -0.37 12.05
N THR A 380 -20.10 0.94 12.06
CA THR A 380 -21.24 1.63 11.43
C THR A 380 -21.23 1.44 9.91
N ILE A 381 -20.07 1.59 9.26
CA ILE A 381 -19.90 1.38 7.82
C ILE A 381 -20.19 -0.08 7.44
N LEU A 382 -19.65 -1.04 8.19
CA LEU A 382 -19.87 -2.48 7.96
C LEU A 382 -21.37 -2.84 8.02
N LYS A 383 -22.10 -2.30 9.00
CA LYS A 383 -23.56 -2.51 9.15
C LYS A 383 -24.37 -1.87 8.04
N ASN A 384 -24.17 -0.57 7.81
CA ASN A 384 -25.20 0.25 7.18
C ASN A 384 -25.15 0.28 5.65
N GLY A 385 -24.06 -0.15 5.00
CA GLY A 385 -23.93 -0.33 3.54
C GLY A 385 -24.45 0.84 2.69
N SER A 386 -23.59 1.57 2.01
CA SER A 386 -23.94 2.85 1.36
C SER A 386 -24.81 2.70 0.11
N ASP A 387 -24.78 1.53 -0.52
CA ASP A 387 -25.63 1.23 -1.68
C ASP A 387 -26.95 0.57 -1.24
N ALA A 388 -28.03 1.35 -1.21
CA ALA A 388 -29.40 0.81 -1.16
C ALA A 388 -29.78 0.02 -2.45
N ARG A 389 -28.90 0.05 -3.46
CA ARG A 389 -29.06 -0.66 -4.73
C ARG A 389 -29.02 -2.16 -4.49
N CYS A 390 -30.07 -2.83 -4.92
CA CYS A 390 -30.25 -4.25 -4.74
C CYS A 390 -29.55 -4.99 -5.89
N ILE A 391 -28.76 -6.02 -5.58
CA ILE A 391 -28.19 -6.88 -6.62
C ILE A 391 -29.02 -8.16 -6.69
N GLU A 392 -29.65 -8.40 -7.83
CA GLU A 392 -30.24 -9.71 -8.13
C GLU A 392 -29.14 -10.68 -8.49
N THR A 393 -29.05 -11.76 -7.73
CA THR A 393 -28.17 -12.90 -8.01
C THR A 393 -29.02 -14.11 -8.36
N THR A 394 -28.40 -15.13 -8.95
CA THR A 394 -29.04 -16.43 -9.21
C THR A 394 -29.64 -17.08 -7.96
N PHE A 395 -29.23 -16.65 -6.77
CA PHE A 395 -29.62 -17.21 -5.48
C PHE A 395 -30.55 -16.28 -4.66
N GLY A 396 -30.89 -15.11 -5.18
CA GLY A 396 -31.74 -14.13 -4.50
C GLY A 396 -31.23 -12.70 -4.59
N THR A 397 -31.98 -11.77 -4.02
CA THR A 397 -31.65 -10.34 -4.04
C THR A 397 -30.87 -9.94 -2.79
N LEU A 398 -29.67 -9.38 -2.95
CA LEU A 398 -28.87 -8.83 -1.86
C LEU A 398 -29.25 -7.37 -1.59
N ARG A 399 -29.61 -7.05 -0.34
CA ARG A 399 -30.05 -5.72 0.09
C ARG A 399 -29.52 -5.37 1.50
N PRO A 400 -28.51 -4.51 1.63
CA PRO A 400 -27.60 -4.04 0.57
C PRO A 400 -26.60 -5.13 0.15
N PRO A 401 -26.00 -5.06 -1.06
CA PRO A 401 -24.84 -5.88 -1.42
C PRO A 401 -23.63 -5.48 -0.58
N LEU A 402 -22.78 -6.43 -0.18
CA LEU A 402 -21.63 -6.15 0.68
C LEU A 402 -20.70 -5.07 0.10
N GLY A 403 -20.37 -5.16 -1.19
CA GLY A 403 -19.53 -4.19 -1.87
C GLY A 403 -18.02 -4.36 -1.57
N ASP A 404 -17.19 -3.79 -2.45
CA ASP A 404 -15.73 -3.87 -2.38
C ASP A 404 -15.17 -3.15 -1.14
N SER A 405 -15.67 -1.94 -0.83
CA SER A 405 -15.18 -1.16 0.31
C SER A 405 -15.36 -1.87 1.65
N ARG A 406 -16.53 -2.49 1.90
CA ARG A 406 -16.75 -3.27 3.14
C ARG A 406 -15.90 -4.53 3.18
N LEU A 407 -15.73 -5.23 2.06
CA LEU A 407 -14.82 -6.39 2.00
C LEU A 407 -13.38 -6.00 2.34
N ARG A 408 -12.86 -4.92 1.75
CA ARG A 408 -11.51 -4.46 2.05
C ARG A 408 -11.36 -3.94 3.48
N LEU A 409 -12.42 -3.40 4.09
CA LEU A 409 -12.43 -3.10 5.53
C LEU A 409 -12.34 -4.38 6.38
N VAL A 410 -13.00 -5.47 5.98
CA VAL A 410 -12.82 -6.76 6.66
C VAL A 410 -11.38 -7.25 6.51
N ASP A 411 -10.76 -7.13 5.33
CA ASP A 411 -9.35 -7.48 5.15
C ASP A 411 -8.42 -6.62 6.02
N PHE A 412 -8.66 -5.32 6.12
CA PHE A 412 -7.95 -4.42 7.04
C PHE A 412 -8.10 -4.87 8.51
N LEU A 413 -9.30 -5.31 8.92
CA LEU A 413 -9.52 -5.83 10.26
C LEU A 413 -8.71 -7.11 10.52
N ILE A 414 -8.44 -7.95 9.52
CA ILE A 414 -7.55 -9.11 9.68
C ILE A 414 -6.20 -8.66 10.23
N THR A 415 -5.59 -7.65 9.60
CA THR A 415 -4.29 -7.10 10.04
C THR A 415 -4.36 -6.55 11.46
N LEU A 416 -5.47 -5.90 11.83
CA LEU A 416 -5.67 -5.42 13.20
C LEU A 416 -5.82 -6.57 14.21
N PHE A 417 -6.49 -7.67 13.84
CA PHE A 417 -6.60 -8.87 14.68
C PHE A 417 -5.25 -9.57 14.88
N GLN A 418 -4.34 -9.52 13.91
CA GLN A 418 -2.98 -10.08 14.06
C GLN A 418 -2.19 -9.41 15.19
N LEU A 419 -2.49 -8.15 15.53
CA LEU A 419 -1.83 -7.43 16.62
C LEU A 419 -2.37 -7.77 18.02
N CYS A 420 -3.50 -8.49 18.11
CA CYS A 420 -4.17 -8.78 19.38
C CYS A 420 -3.32 -9.58 20.36
N GLU A 421 -2.46 -10.48 19.86
CA GLU A 421 -1.62 -11.33 20.70
C GLU A 421 -0.57 -10.52 21.49
N ARG A 422 -0.24 -9.32 20.99
CA ARG A 422 0.80 -8.44 21.56
C ARG A 422 0.29 -7.45 22.59
N SER A 423 -1.00 -7.14 22.56
CA SER A 423 -1.58 -6.15 23.47
C SER A 423 -3.02 -6.49 23.90
N VAL A 424 -3.21 -6.63 25.21
CA VAL A 424 -4.52 -6.83 25.87
C VAL A 424 -5.43 -5.61 25.67
N SER A 425 -4.85 -4.40 25.55
CA SER A 425 -5.59 -3.18 25.26
C SER A 425 -6.32 -3.27 23.90
N ILE A 426 -5.64 -3.77 22.86
CA ILE A 426 -6.23 -3.98 21.53
C ILE A 426 -7.39 -4.97 21.62
N GLN A 427 -7.19 -6.10 22.32
CA GLN A 427 -8.24 -7.11 22.52
C GLN A 427 -9.49 -6.52 23.18
N THR A 428 -9.29 -5.69 24.21
CA THR A 428 -10.37 -5.07 24.97
C THR A 428 -11.19 -4.13 24.10
N MET A 429 -10.53 -3.24 23.34
CA MET A 429 -11.19 -2.30 22.43
C MET A 429 -11.98 -3.01 21.33
N LEU A 430 -11.42 -4.08 20.75
CA LEU A 430 -12.11 -4.87 19.73
C LEU A 430 -13.36 -5.57 20.28
N MET A 431 -13.31 -6.12 21.50
CA MET A 431 -14.49 -6.68 22.15
C MET A 431 -15.58 -5.62 22.39
N GLU A 432 -15.20 -4.47 22.97
CA GLU A 432 -16.16 -3.41 23.31
C GLU A 432 -16.82 -2.81 22.07
N SER A 433 -16.10 -2.74 20.94
CA SER A 433 -16.63 -2.26 19.67
C SER A 433 -17.72 -3.16 19.06
N LYS A 434 -17.81 -4.42 19.50
CA LYS A 434 -18.67 -5.47 18.92
C LYS A 434 -18.37 -5.79 17.46
N VAL A 435 -17.18 -5.47 16.95
CA VAL A 435 -16.82 -5.74 15.57
C VAL A 435 -16.92 -7.23 15.22
N LEU A 436 -16.53 -8.13 16.14
CA LEU A 436 -16.64 -9.58 15.96
C LEU A 436 -18.09 -10.05 15.79
N GLU A 437 -19.03 -9.49 16.55
CA GLU A 437 -20.46 -9.81 16.41
C GLU A 437 -20.95 -9.46 15.00
N ILE A 438 -20.52 -8.30 14.48
CA ILE A 438 -20.90 -7.84 13.14
C ILE A 438 -20.27 -8.67 12.04
N LEU A 439 -19.00 -9.02 12.17
CA LEU A 439 -18.36 -9.93 11.22
C LEU A 439 -19.06 -11.29 11.18
N CYS A 440 -19.47 -11.80 12.35
CA CYS A 440 -20.27 -13.01 12.46
C CYS A 440 -21.65 -12.86 11.81
N ASP A 441 -22.35 -11.74 12.03
CA ASP A 441 -23.63 -11.43 11.38
C ASP A 441 -23.49 -11.38 9.85
N LEU A 442 -22.46 -10.70 9.34
CA LEU A 442 -22.17 -10.59 7.92
C LEU A 442 -21.87 -11.99 7.33
N PHE A 443 -21.07 -12.82 7.99
CA PHE A 443 -20.74 -14.18 7.53
C PHE A 443 -21.99 -14.99 7.19
N PHE A 444 -22.96 -15.02 8.12
CA PHE A 444 -24.20 -15.78 7.92
C PHE A 444 -25.22 -15.06 7.02
N ALA A 445 -25.19 -13.72 6.95
CA ALA A 445 -26.09 -12.94 6.11
C ALA A 445 -25.75 -13.05 4.61
N TYR A 446 -24.46 -13.13 4.25
CA TYR A 446 -24.02 -13.22 2.85
C TYR A 446 -23.62 -14.64 2.48
N GLU A 447 -24.61 -15.49 2.25
CA GLU A 447 -24.47 -16.95 2.15
C GLU A 447 -23.51 -17.47 1.05
N PHE A 448 -23.27 -16.66 0.01
CA PHE A 448 -22.48 -17.03 -1.17
C PHE A 448 -21.29 -16.07 -1.41
N ASN A 449 -20.81 -15.37 -0.37
CA ASN A 449 -19.65 -14.50 -0.48
C ASN A 449 -18.37 -15.18 0.04
N ASN A 450 -17.70 -15.93 -0.84
CA ASN A 450 -16.48 -16.66 -0.49
C ASN A 450 -15.35 -15.77 0.03
N MET A 451 -15.23 -14.52 -0.45
CA MET A 451 -14.18 -13.60 0.03
C MET A 451 -14.42 -13.24 1.49
N LEU A 452 -15.65 -12.88 1.85
CA LEU A 452 -16.04 -12.61 3.22
C LEU A 452 -15.85 -13.84 4.12
N HIS A 453 -16.25 -15.02 3.66
CA HIS A 453 -16.12 -16.25 4.45
C HIS A 453 -14.67 -16.62 4.69
N ASN A 454 -13.80 -16.51 3.69
CA ASN A 454 -12.36 -16.68 3.86
C ASN A 454 -11.79 -15.67 4.86
N ALA A 455 -12.15 -14.40 4.73
CA ALA A 455 -11.69 -13.35 5.64
C ALA A 455 -12.11 -13.62 7.09
N PHE A 456 -13.37 -14.01 7.33
CA PHE A 456 -13.85 -14.36 8.66
C PHE A 456 -13.17 -15.64 9.19
N CYS A 457 -12.96 -16.66 8.37
CA CYS A 457 -12.20 -17.85 8.74
C CYS A 457 -10.79 -17.49 9.22
N ARG A 458 -10.09 -16.58 8.52
CA ARG A 458 -8.76 -16.09 8.94
C ARG A 458 -8.81 -15.39 10.30
N ILE A 459 -9.82 -14.55 10.54
CA ILE A 459 -10.00 -13.89 11.85
C ILE A 459 -10.23 -14.93 12.96
N VAL A 460 -11.08 -15.93 12.71
CA VAL A 460 -11.33 -17.02 13.67
C VAL A 460 -10.05 -17.83 13.91
N ALA A 461 -9.27 -18.11 12.87
CA ALA A 461 -7.99 -18.80 12.99
C ALA A 461 -6.98 -18.01 13.84
N ILE A 462 -6.80 -16.71 13.58
CA ILE A 462 -5.93 -15.83 14.39
C ILE A 462 -6.32 -15.87 15.89
N ILE A 463 -7.63 -15.89 16.19
CA ILE A 463 -8.11 -15.90 17.58
C ILE A 463 -7.99 -17.28 18.23
N MET A 464 -8.39 -18.34 17.53
CA MET A 464 -8.52 -19.70 18.08
C MET A 464 -7.20 -20.46 18.08
N SER A 465 -6.33 -20.25 17.10
CA SER A 465 -5.02 -20.90 17.00
C SER A 465 -3.95 -20.23 17.86
N ALA A 466 -4.24 -19.07 18.47
CA ALA A 466 -3.33 -18.45 19.43
C ALA A 466 -3.14 -19.33 20.68
N ARG A 467 -1.95 -19.26 21.27
CA ARG A 467 -1.54 -20.02 22.46
C ARG A 467 -2.60 -19.98 23.57
N ALA A 468 -2.62 -21.01 24.42
CA ALA A 468 -3.63 -21.16 25.49
C ALA A 468 -3.64 -19.99 26.50
N ASP A 469 -2.57 -19.23 26.67
CA ASP A 469 -2.53 -18.05 27.54
C ASP A 469 -2.90 -16.74 26.81
N LYS A 470 -2.94 -16.75 25.48
CA LYS A 470 -3.19 -15.58 24.62
C LYS A 470 -4.62 -15.57 24.08
N ASN A 471 -5.07 -14.36 23.71
CA ASN A 471 -6.40 -14.09 23.13
C ASN A 471 -7.61 -14.63 23.93
N GLN A 472 -7.45 -14.93 25.23
CA GLN A 472 -8.51 -15.53 26.06
C GLN A 472 -9.83 -14.74 26.04
N CYS A 473 -9.72 -13.42 26.10
CA CYS A 473 -10.84 -12.50 26.01
C CYS A 473 -11.60 -12.64 24.66
N LEU A 474 -10.86 -12.70 23.55
CA LEU A 474 -11.43 -12.84 22.21
C LEU A 474 -11.99 -14.24 21.95
N LYS A 475 -11.32 -15.30 22.41
CA LYS A 475 -11.82 -16.69 22.37
C LYS A 475 -13.18 -16.80 23.08
N LYS A 476 -13.27 -16.22 24.28
CA LYS A 476 -14.52 -16.15 25.05
C LYS A 476 -15.59 -15.31 24.35
N CYS A 477 -15.21 -14.19 23.74
CA CYS A 477 -16.11 -13.33 22.97
C CYS A 477 -16.73 -14.11 21.79
N LEU A 478 -15.93 -14.83 21.00
CA LEU A 478 -16.42 -15.64 19.88
C LEU A 478 -17.41 -16.73 20.34
N ILE A 479 -17.07 -17.48 21.39
CA ILE A 479 -17.90 -18.58 21.85
C ILE A 479 -19.19 -18.07 22.51
N ARG A 480 -19.08 -17.11 23.44
CA ARG A 480 -20.20 -16.69 24.29
C ARG A 480 -20.96 -15.48 23.75
N GLN A 481 -20.26 -14.39 23.39
CA GLN A 481 -20.91 -13.14 22.98
C GLN A 481 -21.43 -13.22 21.55
N CYS A 482 -20.60 -13.72 20.62
CA CYS A 482 -21.03 -13.93 19.24
C CYS A 482 -21.95 -15.15 19.07
N ASN A 483 -22.05 -15.99 20.11
CA ASN A 483 -22.84 -17.23 20.12
C ASN A 483 -22.52 -18.14 18.92
N LEU A 484 -21.22 -18.25 18.58
CA LEU A 484 -20.78 -18.87 17.35
C LEU A 484 -21.17 -20.36 17.27
N LEU A 485 -21.09 -21.10 18.37
CA LEU A 485 -21.44 -22.53 18.41
C LEU A 485 -22.90 -22.76 18.00
N THR A 486 -23.84 -22.04 18.63
CA THR A 486 -25.27 -22.15 18.31
C THR A 486 -25.56 -21.73 16.87
N ARG A 487 -24.90 -20.68 16.38
CA ARG A 487 -25.06 -20.23 14.98
C ARG A 487 -24.58 -21.29 13.99
N ILE A 488 -23.46 -21.96 14.27
CA ILE A 488 -22.94 -23.07 13.46
C ILE A 488 -23.94 -24.24 13.42
N VAL A 489 -24.41 -24.69 14.58
CA VAL A 489 -25.39 -25.80 14.67
C VAL A 489 -26.68 -25.43 13.96
N THR A 490 -27.23 -24.24 14.19
CA THR A 490 -28.44 -23.77 13.53
C THR A 490 -28.25 -23.68 12.01
N ALA A 491 -27.10 -23.20 11.55
CA ALA A 491 -26.79 -23.11 10.13
C ALA A 491 -26.65 -24.50 9.49
N ASN A 492 -26.10 -25.47 10.23
CA ASN A 492 -26.07 -26.87 9.83
C ASN A 492 -27.48 -27.43 9.61
N GLU A 493 -28.36 -27.32 10.60
CA GLU A 493 -29.73 -27.81 10.53
C GLU A 493 -30.51 -27.16 9.38
N ARG A 494 -30.37 -25.84 9.21
CA ARG A 494 -31.00 -25.11 8.10
C ARG A 494 -30.47 -25.55 6.75
N ASN A 495 -29.18 -25.88 6.65
CA ASN A 495 -28.60 -26.41 5.43
C ASN A 495 -29.14 -27.81 5.12
N ASP A 496 -29.22 -28.69 6.12
CA ASP A 496 -29.69 -30.07 5.93
C ASP A 496 -31.17 -30.08 5.55
N PHE A 497 -31.98 -29.23 6.18
CA PHE A 497 -33.36 -28.97 5.78
C PHE A 497 -33.46 -28.49 4.33
N GLU A 498 -32.62 -27.53 3.93
CA GLU A 498 -32.70 -26.98 2.57
C GLU A 498 -32.23 -27.96 1.51
N GLN A 499 -31.22 -28.78 1.79
CA GLN A 499 -30.77 -29.85 0.90
C GLN A 499 -31.80 -30.99 0.78
N SER A 500 -32.63 -31.22 1.80
CA SER A 500 -33.70 -32.23 1.73
C SER A 500 -34.84 -31.86 0.77
N LYS A 501 -34.97 -30.58 0.39
CA LYS A 501 -36.01 -30.12 -0.53
C LYS A 501 -35.73 -30.54 -1.98
N PRO A 502 -36.77 -30.71 -2.82
CA PRO A 502 -36.57 -30.93 -4.26
C PRO A 502 -35.84 -29.75 -4.89
N LYS A 503 -34.67 -30.00 -5.52
CA LYS A 503 -33.73 -28.97 -6.03
C LYS A 503 -33.11 -28.08 -4.94
N GLY A 504 -33.16 -28.55 -3.69
CA GLY A 504 -32.44 -27.97 -2.58
C GLY A 504 -30.94 -27.91 -2.85
N MET A 505 -30.30 -26.81 -2.47
CA MET A 505 -28.88 -26.60 -2.71
C MET A 505 -28.16 -26.35 -1.40
N ARG A 506 -26.94 -26.87 -1.31
CA ARG A 506 -26.03 -26.63 -0.18
C ARG A 506 -25.72 -25.13 -0.10
N ARG A 507 -25.74 -24.60 1.12
CA ARG A 507 -25.38 -23.19 1.37
C ARG A 507 -23.90 -22.95 1.08
N GLY A 508 -23.56 -21.76 0.58
CA GLY A 508 -22.20 -21.45 0.11
C GLY A 508 -21.12 -21.54 1.20
N TYR A 509 -21.40 -21.05 2.41
CA TYR A 509 -20.43 -21.07 3.53
C TYR A 509 -20.18 -22.44 4.17
N MET A 510 -20.84 -23.53 3.76
CA MET A 510 -20.78 -24.79 4.52
C MET A 510 -19.39 -25.41 4.63
N GLY A 511 -18.51 -25.21 3.63
CA GLY A 511 -17.10 -25.62 3.72
C GLY A 511 -16.35 -24.80 4.77
N HIS A 512 -16.51 -23.48 4.74
CA HIS A 512 -15.96 -22.55 5.74
C HIS A 512 -16.45 -22.84 7.16
N LEU A 513 -17.72 -23.23 7.32
CA LEU A 513 -18.30 -23.61 8.60
C LEU A 513 -17.68 -24.90 9.15
N THR A 514 -17.44 -25.89 8.29
CA THR A 514 -16.73 -27.12 8.67
C THR A 514 -15.30 -26.79 9.13
N HIS A 515 -14.63 -25.93 8.38
CA HIS A 515 -13.29 -25.43 8.71
C HIS A 515 -13.25 -24.69 10.07
N ILE A 516 -14.16 -23.75 10.32
CA ILE A 516 -14.28 -23.06 11.61
C ILE A 516 -14.56 -24.05 12.74
N SER A 517 -15.39 -25.06 12.49
CA SER A 517 -15.72 -26.07 13.51
C SER A 517 -14.48 -26.87 13.92
N ASN A 518 -13.64 -27.24 12.96
CA ASN A 518 -12.39 -27.95 13.22
C ASN A 518 -11.36 -27.07 13.96
N LEU A 519 -11.29 -25.76 13.64
CA LEU A 519 -10.45 -24.82 14.40
C LEU A 519 -10.87 -24.71 15.87
N ILE A 520 -12.19 -24.69 16.14
CA ILE A 520 -12.71 -24.66 17.52
C ILE A 520 -12.37 -25.95 18.26
N MET A 521 -12.49 -27.11 17.60
CA MET A 521 -12.13 -28.40 18.20
C MET A 521 -10.63 -28.47 18.50
N PHE A 522 -9.78 -28.05 17.56
CA PHE A 522 -8.33 -27.96 17.77
C PHE A 522 -7.97 -27.04 18.94
N ALA A 523 -8.57 -25.86 19.02
CA ALA A 523 -8.38 -24.96 20.14
C ALA A 523 -8.82 -25.60 21.47
N SER A 524 -9.92 -26.37 21.47
CA SER A 524 -10.39 -27.06 22.68
C SER A 524 -9.48 -28.19 23.17
N ASP A 525 -8.72 -28.81 22.28
CA ASP A 525 -7.76 -29.85 22.63
C ASP A 525 -6.51 -29.25 23.29
N ASN A 526 -6.12 -28.04 22.87
CA ASN A 526 -4.92 -27.34 23.35
C ASN A 526 -5.19 -26.31 24.46
N ASP A 527 -6.45 -25.89 24.66
CA ASP A 527 -6.85 -24.85 25.62
C ASP A 527 -7.98 -25.34 26.52
N SER A 528 -7.65 -25.61 27.78
CA SER A 528 -8.59 -26.10 28.80
C SER A 528 -9.80 -25.18 29.03
N GLN A 529 -9.64 -23.86 28.90
CA GLN A 529 -10.74 -22.91 29.09
C GLN A 529 -11.73 -22.98 27.94
N VAL A 530 -11.21 -23.03 26.70
CA VAL A 530 -12.04 -23.25 25.49
C VAL A 530 -12.81 -24.56 25.63
N ASN A 531 -12.13 -25.62 26.07
CA ASN A 531 -12.75 -26.92 26.30
C ASN A 531 -13.92 -26.85 27.30
N GLU A 532 -13.72 -26.18 28.44
CA GLU A 532 -14.77 -25.96 29.43
C GLU A 532 -15.98 -25.23 28.82
N TRP A 533 -15.75 -24.20 28.00
CA TRP A 533 -16.83 -23.43 27.40
C TRP A 533 -17.62 -24.24 26.36
N ILE A 534 -16.97 -25.05 25.53
CA ILE A 534 -17.65 -25.86 24.52
C ILE A 534 -18.40 -27.04 25.15
N ARG A 535 -17.86 -27.70 26.18
CA ARG A 535 -18.49 -28.86 26.84
C ARG A 535 -19.86 -28.55 27.41
N SER A 536 -20.06 -27.30 27.82
CA SER A 536 -21.35 -26.82 28.33
C SER A 536 -22.46 -26.72 27.27
N HIS A 537 -22.14 -26.83 25.98
CA HIS A 537 -23.11 -26.73 24.88
C HIS A 537 -23.50 -28.12 24.34
N SER A 538 -24.66 -28.63 24.74
CA SER A 538 -25.16 -29.95 24.34
C SER A 538 -25.28 -30.13 22.83
N GLU A 539 -25.90 -29.17 22.17
CA GLU A 539 -26.20 -29.19 20.74
C GLU A 539 -24.92 -29.15 19.90
N TRP A 540 -23.89 -28.47 20.40
CA TRP A 540 -22.56 -28.47 19.80
C TRP A 540 -21.92 -29.86 19.87
N ASN A 541 -21.95 -30.51 21.04
CA ASN A 541 -21.36 -31.84 21.20
C ASN A 541 -22.07 -32.89 20.33
N GLU A 542 -23.40 -32.79 20.18
CA GLU A 542 -24.16 -33.64 19.27
C GLU A 542 -23.76 -33.41 17.80
N TYR A 543 -23.67 -32.14 17.38
CA TYR A 543 -23.19 -31.77 16.04
C TYR A 543 -21.78 -32.30 15.75
N VAL A 544 -20.86 -32.16 16.71
CA VAL A 544 -19.48 -32.65 16.60
C VAL A 544 -19.45 -34.17 16.45
N GLY A 545 -20.18 -34.88 17.31
CA GLY A 545 -20.23 -36.35 17.32
C GLY A 545 -21.04 -36.99 16.17
N SER A 546 -21.72 -36.18 15.36
CA SER A 546 -22.52 -36.64 14.22
C SER A 546 -22.10 -35.93 12.92
N ALA A 547 -22.80 -34.85 12.54
CA ALA A 547 -22.66 -34.19 11.26
C ALA A 547 -21.23 -33.72 10.94
N LEU A 548 -20.49 -33.20 11.93
CA LEU A 548 -19.09 -32.79 11.71
C LEU A 548 -18.17 -34.00 11.53
N ARG A 549 -18.29 -35.03 12.38
CA ARG A 549 -17.50 -36.26 12.26
C ARG A 549 -17.72 -36.93 10.92
N ASP A 550 -18.99 -37.10 10.52
CA ASP A 550 -19.35 -37.75 9.26
C ASP A 550 -18.80 -36.98 8.06
N ARG A 551 -18.91 -35.64 8.06
CA ARG A 551 -18.27 -34.79 7.03
C ARG A 551 -16.77 -34.91 7.04
N ASN A 552 -16.16 -34.97 8.22
CA ASN A 552 -14.73 -35.09 8.33
C ASN A 552 -14.23 -36.41 7.73
N LEU A 553 -14.96 -37.50 7.97
CA LEU A 553 -14.70 -38.82 7.37
C LEU A 553 -14.90 -38.82 5.85
N ASP A 554 -15.94 -38.15 5.35
CA ASP A 554 -16.17 -38.07 3.91
C ASP A 554 -15.09 -37.26 3.19
N GLU A 555 -14.63 -36.16 3.79
CA GLU A 555 -13.60 -35.28 3.23
C GLU A 555 -12.17 -35.85 3.35
N SER A 556 -11.90 -36.79 4.27
CA SER A 556 -10.60 -37.45 4.38
C SER A 556 -10.44 -38.66 3.45
N ARG A 557 -11.53 -39.11 2.81
CA ARG A 557 -11.48 -40.19 1.82
C ARG A 557 -10.78 -39.73 0.54
N GLN A 558 -9.80 -40.51 0.10
CA GLN A 558 -9.12 -40.26 -1.16
C GLN A 558 -10.07 -40.45 -2.36
N ILE A 559 -10.10 -39.48 -3.26
CA ILE A 559 -10.96 -39.54 -4.46
C ILE A 559 -10.58 -40.75 -5.32
N GLY A 560 -11.53 -41.66 -5.54
CA GLY A 560 -11.34 -42.86 -6.36
C GLY A 560 -10.93 -44.13 -5.60
N ALA A 561 -10.81 -44.08 -4.27
CA ALA A 561 -10.59 -45.27 -3.46
C ALA A 561 -11.82 -46.20 -3.48
N PRO A 562 -11.65 -47.53 -3.47
CA PRO A 562 -12.76 -48.48 -3.34
C PRO A 562 -13.55 -48.23 -2.05
N LEU A 563 -14.86 -48.44 -2.08
CA LEU A 563 -15.71 -48.50 -0.87
C LEU A 563 -15.33 -49.76 -0.06
N THR A 564 -14.22 -49.73 0.65
CA THR A 564 -13.87 -50.76 1.63
C THR A 564 -14.25 -50.28 3.02
N ASP A 565 -14.90 -51.15 3.80
CA ASP A 565 -15.22 -51.01 5.24
C ASP A 565 -13.95 -51.02 6.12
N THR A 566 -12.85 -50.45 5.64
CA THR A 566 -11.66 -50.17 6.45
C THR A 566 -11.80 -48.78 7.06
N SER A 567 -12.86 -48.56 7.83
CA SER A 567 -12.99 -47.43 8.76
C SER A 567 -12.19 -47.68 10.04
N SER A 568 -10.98 -48.23 9.89
CA SER A 568 -10.10 -48.59 11.01
C SER A 568 -9.40 -47.33 11.50
N GLU A 569 -9.96 -46.78 12.57
CA GLU A 569 -9.21 -46.20 13.71
C GLU A 569 -8.26 -45.02 13.43
N MET A 570 -8.65 -44.07 12.58
CA MET A 570 -8.11 -42.72 12.74
C MET A 570 -8.92 -42.03 13.84
N SER A 571 -8.30 -41.80 15.02
CA SER A 571 -8.93 -41.10 16.13
C SER A 571 -9.48 -39.74 15.69
N ASP A 572 -10.65 -39.33 16.20
CA ASP A 572 -11.29 -38.03 15.89
C ASP A 572 -10.30 -36.85 16.07
N LYS A 573 -9.35 -36.99 17.00
CA LYS A 573 -8.25 -36.02 17.24
C LYS A 573 -7.27 -35.91 16.06
N HIS A 574 -6.88 -37.03 15.46
CA HIS A 574 -5.98 -37.07 14.31
C HIS A 574 -6.65 -36.45 13.08
N LEU A 575 -7.94 -36.73 12.88
CA LEU A 575 -8.70 -36.19 11.75
C LEU A 575 -8.87 -34.65 11.84
N ALA A 576 -9.00 -34.11 13.05
CA ALA A 576 -8.99 -32.67 13.28
C ALA A 576 -7.60 -32.06 13.05
N ALA A 577 -6.54 -32.66 13.59
CA ALA A 577 -5.15 -32.19 13.45
C ALA A 577 -4.65 -32.18 11.99
N THR A 578 -4.88 -33.27 11.23
CA THR A 578 -4.54 -33.34 9.80
C THR A 578 -5.26 -32.27 8.98
N LYS A 579 -6.50 -31.93 9.37
CA LYS A 579 -7.24 -30.85 8.72
C LYS A 579 -6.70 -29.49 9.11
N VAL A 580 -6.25 -29.29 10.35
CA VAL A 580 -5.57 -28.06 10.80
C VAL A 580 -4.30 -27.80 10.01
N HIS A 581 -3.55 -28.85 9.67
CA HIS A 581 -2.39 -28.77 8.78
C HIS A 581 -2.76 -28.29 7.35
N GLN A 582 -3.99 -28.54 6.87
CA GLN A 582 -4.45 -27.97 5.59
C GLN A 582 -4.85 -26.48 5.71
N LEU A 583 -4.89 -25.93 6.93
CA LEU A 583 -5.28 -24.55 7.25
C LEU A 583 -4.06 -23.64 7.44
N LEU A 584 -2.87 -24.23 7.51
CA LEU A 584 -1.55 -23.60 7.58
C LEU A 584 -1.33 -22.47 6.53
N PRO A 585 -1.79 -22.59 5.27
CA PRO A 585 -1.66 -21.49 4.29
C PRO A 585 -2.45 -20.21 4.63
N LEU A 586 -3.33 -20.22 5.63
CA LEU A 586 -4.13 -19.07 6.06
C LEU A 586 -3.51 -18.30 7.26
N LEU A 587 -2.46 -18.85 7.87
CA LEU A 587 -1.77 -18.33 9.05
C LEU A 587 -0.50 -17.55 8.68
N ASP A 588 -0.02 -16.72 9.60
CA ASP A 588 1.28 -16.03 9.46
C ASP A 588 2.43 -17.06 9.49
N PRO A 589 3.50 -16.92 8.68
CA PRO A 589 4.68 -17.78 8.71
C PRO A 589 5.31 -18.03 10.09
N LYS A 590 5.17 -17.09 11.04
CA LYS A 590 5.65 -17.32 12.43
C LYS A 590 4.73 -18.26 13.22
N GLN A 591 3.42 -18.11 13.06
CA GLN A 591 2.42 -18.98 13.72
C GLN A 591 2.46 -20.39 13.13
N GLN A 592 2.77 -20.48 11.84
CA GLN A 592 3.08 -21.71 11.13
C GLN A 592 4.22 -22.49 11.80
N GLU A 593 5.36 -21.82 12.06
CA GLU A 593 6.54 -22.45 12.69
C GLU A 593 6.32 -22.88 14.15
N GLU A 594 5.38 -22.26 14.89
CA GLU A 594 5.04 -22.69 16.25
C GLU A 594 4.15 -23.93 16.23
N ILE A 595 3.17 -23.99 15.33
CA ILE A 595 2.29 -25.15 15.15
C ILE A 595 3.07 -26.35 14.59
N ASP A 596 3.98 -26.14 13.65
CA ASP A 596 4.83 -27.21 13.10
C ASP A 596 5.74 -27.81 14.19
N ARG A 597 6.26 -26.98 15.10
CA ARG A 597 7.05 -27.44 16.26
C ARG A 597 6.22 -28.21 17.29
N GLU A 598 5.00 -27.78 17.57
CA GLU A 598 4.08 -28.54 18.45
C GLU A 598 3.69 -29.88 17.84
N PHE A 599 3.53 -29.94 16.51
CA PHE A 599 3.25 -31.18 15.79
C PHE A 599 4.43 -32.15 15.80
N GLU A 600 5.65 -31.67 15.55
CA GLU A 600 6.88 -32.47 15.67
C GLU A 600 7.05 -33.03 17.09
N ALA A 601 6.80 -32.21 18.11
CA ALA A 601 6.88 -32.65 19.51
C ALA A 601 5.82 -33.72 19.86
N PHE A 602 4.68 -33.71 19.18
CA PHE A 602 3.62 -34.71 19.36
C PHE A 602 3.92 -36.04 18.64
N ASP A 603 4.48 -35.98 17.42
CA ASP A 603 4.93 -37.18 16.70
C ASP A 603 6.03 -37.91 17.47
N ASP A 604 6.95 -37.17 18.09
CA ASP A 604 7.98 -37.72 19.00
C ASP A 604 7.35 -38.44 20.22
N GLU A 605 6.24 -37.92 20.76
CA GLU A 605 5.53 -38.51 21.90
C GLU A 605 4.75 -39.79 21.51
N MET A 606 4.29 -39.88 20.26
CA MET A 606 3.64 -41.07 19.67
C MET A 606 4.65 -42.18 19.32
N GLU A 607 5.84 -41.84 18.82
CA GLU A 607 6.93 -42.81 18.64
C GLU A 607 7.41 -43.37 19.99
N TYR A 608 7.39 -42.55 21.04
CA TYR A 608 7.77 -43.00 22.39
C TYR A 608 6.72 -43.91 23.05
N SER A 609 5.44 -43.72 22.77
CA SER A 609 4.35 -44.54 23.33
C SER A 609 4.08 -45.83 22.55
N SER A 610 4.42 -45.88 21.25
CA SER A 610 4.42 -47.13 20.48
C SER A 610 5.62 -48.03 20.78
N SER A 611 6.76 -47.45 21.19
CA SER A 611 7.96 -48.21 21.59
C SER A 611 7.93 -48.73 23.03
N SER A 612 6.94 -48.35 23.86
CA SER A 612 6.83 -48.82 25.25
C SER A 612 5.90 -50.04 25.45
N SER A 613 5.45 -50.70 24.37
CA SER A 613 4.46 -51.79 24.44
C SER A 613 4.94 -53.17 23.97
N ASP A 614 6.25 -53.37 23.80
CA ASP A 614 6.84 -54.65 23.33
C ASP A 614 7.89 -55.26 24.30
N GLU A 615 7.65 -55.21 25.61
CA GLU A 615 8.39 -56.04 26.58
C GLU A 615 7.43 -56.73 27.59
N GLU A 616 6.57 -57.63 27.11
CA GLU A 616 6.04 -58.71 27.93
C GLU A 616 6.69 -60.04 27.50
N GLU A 617 7.61 -60.52 28.36
CA GLU A 617 8.29 -61.81 28.22
C GLU A 617 7.29 -62.98 28.17
N GLU A 618 7.41 -63.83 27.14
CA GLU A 618 6.66 -65.07 26.98
C GLU A 618 6.96 -66.08 28.12
N ASP A 619 5.93 -66.41 28.88
CA ASP A 619 5.90 -67.56 29.79
C ASP A 619 6.02 -68.90 29.01
N ASP A 620 7.14 -69.59 29.18
CA ASP A 620 7.40 -70.95 28.71
C ASP A 620 6.48 -71.98 29.42
N LYS A 621 5.36 -72.34 28.77
CA LYS A 621 4.54 -73.51 29.12
C LYS A 621 4.97 -74.73 28.32
N GLY A 622 5.74 -75.59 28.97
CA GLY A 622 6.17 -76.88 28.44
C GLY A 622 5.04 -77.81 27.97
N LEU A 623 5.35 -78.58 26.93
CA LEU A 623 4.64 -79.79 26.53
C LEU A 623 5.62 -80.99 26.48
N PRO A 624 5.13 -82.22 26.76
CA PRO A 624 5.93 -83.30 27.35
C PRO A 624 6.63 -84.21 26.33
N LYS A 625 7.72 -84.83 26.79
CA LYS A 625 8.45 -85.90 26.09
C LYS A 625 7.59 -87.16 25.97
N LEU A 626 7.37 -87.61 24.73
CA LEU A 626 6.94 -88.97 24.41
C LEU A 626 8.15 -89.90 24.44
N ASN A 627 8.13 -90.81 25.41
CA ASN A 627 9.00 -91.98 25.48
C ASN A 627 8.28 -93.14 24.77
N THR A 628 9.00 -93.88 23.94
CA THR A 628 8.55 -95.12 23.32
C THR A 628 8.40 -96.23 24.36
N ASP A 629 7.25 -96.89 24.41
CA ASP A 629 7.11 -98.35 24.61
C ASP A 629 5.66 -98.81 24.37
N VAL A 630 5.53 -99.78 23.45
CA VAL A 630 4.40 -100.68 23.10
C VAL A 630 3.13 -100.08 22.48
#